data_AF-A0AAV7PQQ7-F1
#
_entry.id   AF-A0AAV7PQQ7-F1
#
_cell.length_a   1.000
_cell.length_b   1.000
_cell.length_c   1.000
_cell.angle_alpha   90.00
_cell.angle_beta   90.00
_cell.angle_gamma   90.00
#
_symmetry.space_group_name_H-M   'P 1'
#
loop_
_entity.id
_entity.type
_entity.pdbx_description
1 polymer ?
#
loop_
_entity_poly.entity_id
_entity_poly.type
_entity_poly.pdbx_seq_one_letter_code
_entity_poly.pdbx_strand_id
1 'polypeptide(L)'
;MPSAGLALQQGPSRSRRGAIMHIACPLQHCINADIVSMADSTTTVDDIEDELFKIERIREVLVRRESELRYMMDDIQLCKEITRLKKELQKLVSVPEKDKSAEDKQKEDELLQQIHKLVETRDFLVDDVEFERLREKEEDKEMAEFLNTKLSKSCFKDKSTPKKEKKKMTSRAQQTSTPFAAKTGLTLLKECCGFTCSIM
;
A
#
# COMPACT_ATOMS: atom_id res chain seq x y z
N MET A 1 -16.99 33.93 -34.29
CA MET A 1 -17.16 32.58 -33.74
C MET A 1 -16.01 31.70 -34.21
N PRO A 2 -14.94 31.52 -33.41
CA PRO A 2 -14.04 30.40 -33.58
C PRO A 2 -14.24 29.38 -32.45
N SER A 3 -14.36 28.14 -32.85
CA SER A 3 -14.60 26.95 -32.04
C SER A 3 -13.47 26.71 -31.03
N ALA A 4 -13.82 26.58 -29.75
CA ALA A 4 -12.92 26.13 -28.70
C ALA A 4 -12.69 24.62 -28.82
N GLY A 5 -11.50 24.24 -29.28
CA GLY A 5 -11.01 22.86 -29.17
C GLY A 5 -10.65 22.57 -27.72
N LEU A 6 -11.39 21.66 -27.08
CA LEU A 6 -11.04 21.07 -25.79
C LEU A 6 -9.79 20.21 -25.97
N ALA A 7 -8.63 20.77 -25.62
CA ALA A 7 -7.43 19.98 -25.40
C ALA A 7 -7.60 19.24 -24.07
N LEU A 8 -7.96 17.94 -24.15
CA LEU A 8 -7.74 17.00 -23.06
C LEU A 8 -6.24 16.99 -22.77
N GLN A 9 -5.86 17.67 -21.69
CA GLN A 9 -4.50 17.63 -21.18
C GLN A 9 -4.30 16.24 -20.59
N GLN A 10 -3.67 15.36 -21.38
CA GLN A 10 -3.18 14.08 -20.92
C GLN A 10 -2.21 14.38 -19.76
N GLY A 11 -2.65 14.12 -18.53
CA GLY A 11 -1.79 14.12 -17.37
C GLY A 11 -0.62 13.17 -17.60
N PRO A 12 0.54 13.39 -16.97
CA PRO A 12 1.69 12.54 -17.18
C PRO A 12 1.34 11.13 -16.72
N SER A 13 1.13 10.23 -17.68
CA SER A 13 0.88 8.81 -17.48
C SER A 13 2.12 8.15 -16.88
N ARG A 14 2.40 8.40 -15.61
CA ARG A 14 3.34 7.61 -14.83
C ARG A 14 2.58 6.39 -14.34
N SER A 15 2.30 5.48 -15.28
CA SER A 15 2.29 4.05 -14.98
C SER A 15 3.72 3.64 -14.60
N ARG A 16 4.22 4.16 -13.47
CA ARG A 16 5.36 3.56 -12.78
C ARG A 16 4.83 2.34 -12.08
N ARG A 17 4.54 1.31 -12.88
CA ARG A 17 4.71 -0.07 -12.42
C ARG A 17 6.03 -0.07 -11.67
N GLY A 18 5.96 -0.33 -10.37
CA GLY A 18 7.12 -0.41 -9.50
C GLY A 18 8.18 -1.20 -10.24
N ALA A 19 9.24 -0.51 -10.67
CA ALA A 19 10.44 -1.19 -11.09
C ALA A 19 10.92 -1.87 -9.82
N ILE A 20 10.58 -3.16 -9.69
CA ILE A 20 11.18 -4.06 -8.73
C ILE A 20 12.66 -3.93 -9.01
N MET A 21 13.36 -3.17 -8.16
CA MET A 21 14.81 -3.23 -8.13
C MET A 21 15.11 -4.69 -7.81
N HIS A 22 15.55 -5.43 -8.82
CA HIS A 22 16.10 -6.76 -8.64
C HIS A 22 17.21 -6.63 -7.59
N ILE A 23 16.92 -6.99 -6.35
CA ILE A 23 17.93 -7.26 -5.35
C ILE A 23 18.65 -8.49 -5.88
N ALA A 24 19.77 -8.27 -6.56
CA ALA A 24 20.66 -9.33 -6.97
C ALA A 24 21.11 -10.05 -5.69
N CYS A 25 20.63 -11.28 -5.49
CA CYS A 25 21.09 -12.14 -4.42
C CYS A 25 22.50 -12.61 -4.80
N PRO A 26 23.57 -12.22 -4.09
CA PRO A 26 24.90 -12.72 -4.38
C PRO A 26 25.05 -14.08 -3.69
N LEU A 27 24.41 -15.12 -4.22
CA LEU A 27 24.76 -16.50 -3.87
C LEU A 27 25.79 -17.01 -4.87
N GLN A 28 27.04 -16.58 -4.68
CA GLN A 28 28.19 -17.24 -5.27
C GLN A 28 29.27 -17.40 -4.20
N HIS A 29 29.61 -18.67 -3.91
CA HIS A 29 30.49 -19.20 -2.83
C HIS A 29 29.81 -19.26 -1.46
N CYS A 30 29.65 -20.42 -0.81
CA CYS A 30 30.66 -21.46 -0.61
C CYS A 30 30.09 -22.88 -0.78
N ILE A 31 30.72 -23.68 -1.63
CA ILE A 31 30.64 -25.14 -1.57
C ILE A 31 31.84 -25.56 -0.73
N ASN A 32 31.65 -25.74 0.57
CA ASN A 32 32.57 -26.53 1.39
C ASN A 32 31.73 -27.54 2.17
N ALA A 33 32.11 -28.79 2.00
CA ALA A 33 31.43 -29.96 2.49
C ALA A 33 31.48 -30.03 4.02
N ASP A 34 30.32 -29.86 4.65
CA ASP A 34 29.98 -30.57 5.88
C ASP A 34 28.76 -31.43 5.56
N ILE A 35 28.90 -32.73 5.79
CA ILE A 35 27.84 -33.72 5.61
C ILE A 35 26.78 -33.43 6.66
N VAL A 36 25.77 -32.64 6.29
CA VAL A 36 24.54 -32.52 7.06
C VAL A 36 23.85 -33.88 6.97
N SER A 37 23.81 -34.59 8.10
CA SER A 37 23.04 -35.82 8.29
C SER A 37 21.57 -35.58 7.93
N MET A 38 21.15 -36.02 6.74
CA MET A 38 19.76 -36.01 6.27
C MET A 38 18.94 -37.15 6.93
N ALA A 39 19.00 -37.23 8.26
CA ALA A 39 18.22 -38.18 9.04
C ALA A 39 17.18 -37.39 9.87
N ASP A 40 16.22 -36.80 9.15
CA ASP A 40 14.84 -36.50 9.59
C ASP A 40 14.10 -35.70 8.50
N SER A 41 13.96 -36.26 7.30
CA SER A 41 13.15 -35.61 6.25
C SER A 41 12.15 -36.61 5.68
N THR A 42 11.07 -36.79 6.43
CA THR A 42 9.79 -37.34 5.95
C THR A 42 9.03 -36.34 5.05
N THR A 43 9.68 -35.25 4.63
CA THR A 43 9.12 -34.22 3.76
C THR A 43 8.80 -34.80 2.39
N THR A 44 7.51 -34.84 2.07
CA THR A 44 6.99 -35.27 0.78
C THR A 44 7.05 -34.14 -0.26
N VAL A 45 6.86 -34.48 -1.54
CA VAL A 45 6.77 -33.46 -2.60
C VAL A 45 5.59 -32.51 -2.33
N ASP A 46 4.48 -33.03 -1.82
CA ASP A 46 3.30 -32.24 -1.45
C ASP A 46 3.64 -31.22 -0.35
N ASP A 47 4.46 -31.60 0.65
CA ASP A 47 4.90 -30.67 1.70
C ASP A 47 5.77 -29.52 1.14
N ILE A 48 6.58 -29.80 0.11
CA ILE A 48 7.40 -28.78 -0.56
C ILE A 48 6.51 -27.83 -1.38
N GLU A 49 5.53 -28.37 -2.10
CA GLU A 49 4.57 -27.58 -2.87
C GLU A 49 3.73 -26.66 -1.97
N ASP A 50 3.30 -27.14 -0.81
CA ASP A 50 2.57 -26.36 0.18
C ASP A 50 3.41 -25.20 0.73
N GLU A 51 4.69 -25.42 1.03
CA GLU A 51 5.60 -24.35 1.48
C GLU A 51 5.87 -23.33 0.38
N LEU A 52 6.00 -23.74 -0.89
CA LEU A 52 6.14 -22.83 -2.03
C LEU A 52 4.90 -21.93 -2.17
N PHE A 53 3.70 -22.48 -2.01
CA PHE A 53 2.47 -21.68 -2.05
C PHE A 53 2.42 -20.65 -0.91
N LYS A 54 2.84 -21.02 0.30
CA LYS A 54 2.95 -20.09 1.43
C LYS A 54 3.95 -18.97 1.13
N ILE A 55 5.11 -19.29 0.56
CA ILE A 55 6.12 -18.30 0.17
C ILE A 55 5.56 -17.32 -0.86
N GLU A 56 4.88 -17.80 -1.90
CA GLU A 56 4.30 -16.91 -2.92
C GLU A 56 3.23 -15.98 -2.33
N ARG A 57 2.38 -16.50 -1.44
CA ARG A 57 1.40 -15.68 -0.70
C ARG A 57 2.08 -14.61 0.15
N ILE A 58 3.15 -14.95 0.86
CA ILE A 58 3.93 -13.96 1.64
C ILE A 58 4.56 -12.92 0.72
N ARG A 59 5.12 -13.33 -0.42
CA ARG A 59 5.71 -12.43 -1.42
C ARG A 59 4.70 -11.39 -1.90
N GLU A 60 3.50 -11.81 -2.26
CA GLU A 60 2.44 -10.90 -2.70
C GLU A 60 2.06 -9.88 -1.63
N VAL A 61 1.92 -10.31 -0.36
CA VAL A 61 1.65 -9.40 0.77
C VAL A 61 2.78 -8.38 0.95
N LEU A 62 4.03 -8.83 0.86
CA LEU A 62 5.19 -7.95 1.01
C LEU A 62 5.29 -6.93 -0.12
N VAL A 63 4.99 -7.32 -1.37
CA VAL A 63 5.01 -6.40 -2.51
C VAL A 63 3.94 -5.31 -2.37
N ARG A 64 2.72 -5.65 -1.91
CA ARG A 64 1.68 -4.65 -1.63
C ARG A 64 2.13 -3.67 -0.54
N ARG A 65 2.70 -4.20 0.54
CA ARG A 65 3.22 -3.39 1.65
C ARG A 65 4.37 -2.49 1.23
N GLU A 66 5.26 -2.95 0.34
CA GLU A 66 6.33 -2.13 -0.22
C GLU A 66 5.77 -0.94 -0.99
N SER A 67 4.74 -1.16 -1.79
CA SER A 67 4.05 -0.08 -2.52
C SER A 67 3.45 0.94 -1.55
N GLU A 68 2.71 0.51 -0.52
CA GLU A 68 2.20 1.40 0.54
C GLU A 68 3.30 2.25 1.18
N LEU A 69 4.44 1.63 1.51
CA LEU A 69 5.60 2.31 2.09
C LEU A 69 6.19 3.34 1.14
N ARG A 70 6.24 3.04 -0.17
CA ARG A 70 6.70 3.96 -1.21
C ARG A 70 5.78 5.19 -1.32
N TYR A 71 4.46 4.98 -1.31
CA TYR A 71 3.48 6.08 -1.28
C TYR A 71 3.68 6.97 -0.05
N MET A 72 3.85 6.39 1.14
CA MET A 72 4.10 7.17 2.37
C MET A 72 5.40 7.97 2.28
N MET A 73 6.46 7.40 1.70
CA MET A 73 7.72 8.12 1.51
C MET A 73 7.55 9.32 0.58
N ASP A 74 6.84 9.15 -0.53
CA ASP A 74 6.57 10.23 -1.50
C ASP A 74 5.67 11.32 -0.89
N ASP A 75 4.62 10.96 -0.14
CA ASP A 75 3.77 11.92 0.57
C ASP A 75 4.56 12.71 1.63
N ILE A 76 5.45 12.04 2.38
CA ILE A 76 6.34 12.71 3.34
C ILE A 76 7.25 13.73 2.62
N GLN A 77 7.76 13.41 1.43
CA GLN A 77 8.59 14.34 0.65
C GLN A 77 7.78 15.56 0.18
N LEU A 78 6.58 15.34 -0.35
CA LEU A 78 5.66 16.41 -0.74
C LEU A 78 5.32 17.31 0.47
N CYS A 79 4.98 16.71 1.61
CA CYS A 79 4.65 17.43 2.84
C CYS A 79 5.84 18.26 3.37
N LYS A 80 7.06 17.73 3.30
CA LYS A 80 8.27 18.47 3.67
C LYS A 80 8.46 19.70 2.80
N GLU A 81 8.32 19.56 1.49
CA GLU A 81 8.51 20.67 0.55
C GLU A 81 7.41 21.72 0.68
N ILE A 82 6.14 21.30 0.78
CA ILE A 82 5.01 22.19 1.06
C ILE A 82 5.26 22.97 2.36
N THR A 83 5.74 22.30 3.40
CA THR A 83 6.05 22.96 4.70
C THR A 83 7.18 23.97 4.57
N ARG A 84 8.23 23.65 3.80
CA ARG A 84 9.33 24.58 3.51
C ARG A 84 8.83 25.84 2.81
N LEU A 85 8.07 25.67 1.73
CA LEU A 85 7.51 26.79 0.95
C LEU A 85 6.51 27.61 1.78
N LYS A 86 5.65 26.97 2.57
CA LYS A 86 4.71 27.67 3.48
C LYS A 86 5.45 28.53 4.51
N LYS A 87 6.56 28.05 5.07
CA LYS A 87 7.38 28.84 6.00
C LYS A 87 8.02 30.04 5.32
N GLU A 88 8.42 29.91 4.05
CA GLU A 88 8.95 31.02 3.28
C GLU A 88 7.87 32.06 2.97
N LEU A 89 6.71 31.61 2.50
CA LEU A 89 5.55 32.46 2.22
C LEU A 89 5.09 33.20 3.48
N GLN A 90 5.04 32.53 4.63
CA GLN A 90 4.62 33.15 5.89
C GLN A 90 5.50 34.34 6.30
N LYS A 91 6.80 34.34 5.95
CA LYS A 91 7.70 35.47 6.21
C LYS A 91 7.27 36.70 5.40
N LEU A 92 6.94 36.52 4.12
CA LEU A 92 6.48 37.61 3.25
C LEU A 92 5.10 38.12 3.69
N VAL A 93 4.17 37.20 3.95
CA VAL A 93 2.80 37.53 4.38
C VAL A 93 2.74 38.24 5.73
N SER A 94 3.75 38.05 6.59
CA SER A 94 3.85 38.77 7.86
C SER A 94 4.15 40.27 7.72
N VAL A 95 4.64 40.70 6.55
CA VAL A 95 4.89 42.11 6.22
C VAL A 95 3.57 42.78 5.80
N PRO A 96 3.21 43.95 6.36
CA PRO A 96 2.02 44.67 5.93
C PRO A 96 2.07 45.06 4.45
N GLU A 97 0.92 45.02 3.77
CA GLU A 97 0.81 45.25 2.31
C GLU A 97 1.36 46.60 1.83
N LYS A 98 1.38 47.61 2.72
CA LYS A 98 1.91 48.95 2.45
C LYS A 98 3.44 48.99 2.41
N ASP A 99 4.08 48.05 3.08
CA ASP A 99 5.53 47.99 3.27
C ASP A 99 6.18 46.92 2.37
N LYS A 100 5.38 46.21 1.55
CA LYS A 100 5.86 45.20 0.60
C LYS A 100 6.36 45.85 -0.69
N SER A 101 7.53 45.41 -1.14
CA SER A 101 8.02 45.74 -2.48
C SER A 101 7.24 44.99 -3.57
N ALA A 102 7.40 45.40 -4.84
CA ALA A 102 6.78 44.68 -5.95
C ALA A 102 7.36 43.25 -6.08
N GLU A 103 8.65 43.10 -5.79
CA GLU A 103 9.38 41.84 -5.79
C GLU A 103 8.86 40.89 -4.70
N ASP A 104 8.49 41.41 -3.53
CA ASP A 104 7.91 40.59 -2.46
C ASP A 104 6.55 40.03 -2.89
N LYS A 105 5.70 40.85 -3.53
CA LYS A 105 4.40 40.40 -4.05
C LYS A 105 4.55 39.34 -5.13
N GLN A 106 5.50 39.54 -6.05
CA GLN A 106 5.80 38.55 -7.07
C GLN A 106 6.26 37.23 -6.45
N LYS A 107 7.15 37.27 -5.45
CA LYS A 107 7.60 36.05 -4.74
C LYS A 107 6.46 35.36 -3.99
N GLU A 108 5.53 36.11 -3.38
CA GLU A 108 4.34 35.52 -2.76
C GLU A 108 3.52 34.73 -3.77
N ASP A 109 3.25 35.30 -4.94
CA ASP A 109 2.51 34.64 -6.02
C ASP A 109 3.25 33.39 -6.54
N GLU A 110 4.56 33.48 -6.73
CA GLU A 110 5.40 32.34 -7.16
C GLU A 110 5.39 31.20 -6.14
N LEU A 111 5.52 31.50 -4.85
CA LEU A 111 5.47 30.51 -3.77
C LEU A 111 4.08 29.87 -3.67
N LEU A 112 3.00 30.66 -3.81
CA LEU A 112 1.64 30.15 -3.84
C LEU A 112 1.42 29.18 -5.00
N GLN A 113 1.88 29.53 -6.21
CA GLN A 113 1.79 28.65 -7.37
C GLN A 113 2.57 27.34 -7.18
N GLN A 114 3.76 27.40 -6.59
CA GLN A 114 4.54 26.20 -6.29
C GLN A 114 3.86 25.31 -5.26
N ILE A 115 3.32 25.89 -4.18
CA ILE A 115 2.54 25.15 -3.18
C ILE A 115 1.33 24.49 -3.83
N HIS A 116 0.60 25.19 -4.68
CA HIS A 116 -0.58 24.65 -5.37
C HIS A 116 -0.22 23.42 -6.21
N LYS A 117 0.85 23.49 -7.01
CA LYS A 117 1.33 22.36 -7.82
C LYS A 117 1.71 21.14 -6.99
N LEU A 118 2.32 21.33 -5.81
CA LEU A 118 2.66 20.23 -4.92
C LEU A 118 1.41 19.61 -4.28
N VAL A 119 0.42 20.44 -3.94
CA VAL A 119 -0.87 19.96 -3.41
C VAL A 119 -1.62 19.17 -4.48
N GLU A 120 -1.66 19.63 -5.73
CA GLU A 120 -2.19 18.87 -6.86
C GLU A 120 -1.46 17.54 -7.04
N THR A 121 -0.12 17.55 -6.99
CA THR A 121 0.68 16.32 -7.10
C THR A 121 0.33 15.31 -6.00
N ARG A 122 0.09 15.79 -4.77
CA ARG A 122 -0.34 14.95 -3.66
C ARG A 122 -1.76 14.41 -3.86
N ASP A 123 -2.67 15.21 -4.42
CA ASP A 123 -4.03 14.77 -4.76
C ASP A 123 -4.00 13.60 -5.74
N PHE A 124 -3.21 13.73 -6.82
CA PHE A 124 -2.99 12.64 -7.76
C PHE A 124 -2.39 11.38 -7.12
N LEU A 125 -1.50 11.54 -6.14
CA LEU A 125 -0.91 10.41 -5.42
C LEU A 125 -1.94 9.67 -4.57
N VAL A 126 -2.88 10.39 -3.96
CA VAL A 126 -3.99 9.81 -3.19
C VAL A 126 -4.95 9.05 -4.10
N ASP A 127 -5.29 9.60 -5.27
CA ASP A 127 -6.13 8.94 -6.25
C ASP A 127 -5.49 7.64 -6.76
N ASP A 128 -4.18 7.66 -7.04
CA ASP A 128 -3.44 6.49 -7.53
C ASP A 128 -3.41 5.34 -6.51
N VAL A 129 -3.13 5.63 -5.23
CA VAL A 129 -3.13 4.58 -4.20
C VAL A 129 -4.54 4.04 -3.92
N GLU A 130 -5.59 4.87 -4.00
CA GLU A 130 -6.97 4.38 -3.86
C GLU A 130 -7.37 3.50 -5.04
N PHE A 131 -6.91 3.83 -6.26
CA PHE A 131 -7.12 3.00 -7.43
C PHE A 131 -6.45 1.63 -7.28
N GLU A 132 -5.20 1.58 -6.83
CA GLU A 132 -4.51 0.30 -6.60
C GLU A 132 -5.22 -0.52 -5.52
N ARG A 133 -5.67 0.12 -4.42
CA ARG A 133 -6.43 -0.56 -3.37
C ARG A 133 -7.74 -1.17 -3.87
N LEU A 134 -8.43 -0.50 -4.79
CA LEU A 134 -9.66 -1.04 -5.40
C LEU A 134 -9.35 -2.24 -6.30
N ARG A 135 -8.26 -2.16 -7.08
CA ARG A 135 -7.80 -3.24 -7.94
C ARG A 135 -7.46 -4.50 -7.12
N GLU A 136 -6.66 -4.36 -6.07
CA GLU A 136 -6.27 -5.47 -5.20
C GLU A 136 -7.49 -6.17 -4.56
N LYS A 137 -8.50 -5.39 -4.13
CA LYS A 137 -9.73 -5.95 -3.54
C LYS A 137 -10.54 -6.78 -4.54
N GLU A 138 -10.61 -6.37 -5.81
CA GLU A 138 -11.32 -7.14 -6.81
C GLU A 138 -10.55 -8.43 -7.16
N GLU A 139 -9.22 -8.38 -7.24
CA GLU A 139 -8.38 -9.58 -7.43
C GLU A 139 -8.57 -10.60 -6.31
N ASP A 140 -8.57 -10.15 -5.05
CA ASP A 140 -8.77 -11.01 -3.88
C ASP A 140 -10.18 -11.61 -3.86
N LYS A 141 -11.19 -10.83 -4.29
CA LYS A 141 -12.58 -11.28 -4.38
C LYS A 141 -12.75 -12.34 -5.48
N GLU A 142 -12.21 -12.12 -6.67
CA GLU A 142 -12.22 -13.11 -7.76
C GLU A 142 -11.54 -14.41 -7.33
N MET A 143 -10.40 -14.31 -6.62
CA MET A 143 -9.70 -15.47 -6.09
C MET A 143 -10.54 -16.24 -5.06
N ALA A 144 -11.18 -15.55 -4.12
CA ALA A 144 -12.05 -16.16 -3.13
C ALA A 144 -13.28 -16.83 -3.78
N GLU A 145 -13.91 -16.17 -4.76
CA GLU A 145 -15.04 -16.72 -5.51
C GLU A 145 -14.65 -17.96 -6.32
N PHE A 146 -13.47 -17.96 -6.94
CA PHE A 146 -12.93 -19.13 -7.65
C PHE A 146 -12.72 -20.32 -6.71
N LEU A 147 -12.13 -20.09 -5.54
CA LEU A 147 -11.94 -21.14 -4.53
C LEU A 147 -13.29 -21.67 -4.01
N ASN A 148 -14.24 -20.78 -3.71
CA ASN A 148 -15.57 -21.17 -3.25
C ASN A 148 -16.34 -21.99 -4.30
N THR A 149 -16.23 -21.62 -5.59
CA THR A 149 -16.86 -22.38 -6.67
C THR A 149 -16.17 -23.72 -6.93
N LYS A 150 -14.85 -23.84 -6.74
CA LYS A 150 -14.13 -25.12 -6.85
C LYS A 150 -14.44 -26.06 -5.68
N LEU A 151 -14.47 -25.55 -4.45
CA LEU A 151 -14.77 -26.31 -3.23
C LEU A 151 -16.25 -26.73 -3.15
N SER A 152 -17.17 -25.89 -3.61
CA SER A 152 -18.59 -26.30 -3.71
C SER A 152 -18.78 -27.38 -4.77
N LYS A 153 -18.12 -27.28 -5.94
CA LYS A 153 -18.19 -28.32 -7.01
C LYS A 153 -17.53 -29.64 -6.61
N SER A 154 -16.53 -29.66 -5.74
CA SER A 154 -15.99 -30.91 -5.19
C SER A 154 -16.91 -31.53 -4.14
N CYS A 155 -17.68 -30.74 -3.40
CA CYS A 155 -18.66 -31.23 -2.42
C CYS A 155 -19.93 -31.85 -3.06
N PHE A 156 -20.26 -31.51 -4.32
CA PHE A 156 -21.41 -32.08 -5.04
C PHE A 156 -21.14 -33.40 -5.79
N LYS A 157 -19.91 -33.93 -5.78
CA LYS A 157 -19.60 -35.23 -6.42
C LYS A 157 -19.76 -36.44 -5.49
N ASP A 158 -19.88 -36.25 -4.18
CA ASP A 158 -20.23 -37.33 -3.25
C ASP A 158 -21.68 -37.23 -2.80
N LYS A 159 -22.59 -37.71 -3.66
CA LYS A 159 -23.94 -38.11 -3.24
C LYS A 159 -24.21 -39.54 -3.66
N SER A 160 -23.81 -40.49 -2.82
CA SER A 160 -24.54 -41.74 -2.67
C SER A 160 -24.83 -42.07 -1.19
N THR A 161 -26.13 -42.13 -0.89
CA THR A 161 -26.82 -42.73 0.26
C THR A 161 -27.03 -41.93 1.56
N PRO A 162 -28.27 -41.91 2.10
CA PRO A 162 -28.60 -41.33 3.41
C PRO A 162 -28.70 -42.44 4.49
N LYS A 163 -28.09 -42.25 5.67
CA LYS A 163 -28.48 -42.96 6.90
C LYS A 163 -28.38 -42.08 8.15
N LYS A 164 -29.29 -42.40 9.07
CA LYS A 164 -29.79 -41.66 10.24
C LYS A 164 -28.81 -41.55 11.42
N GLU A 165 -28.98 -40.44 12.15
CA GLU A 165 -28.76 -40.14 13.58
C GLU A 165 -28.07 -41.14 14.52
N LYS A 166 -27.12 -40.64 15.35
CA LYS A 166 -27.25 -40.55 16.83
C LYS A 166 -26.08 -39.82 17.54
N LYS A 167 -26.46 -38.82 18.35
CA LYS A 167 -25.95 -38.31 19.66
C LYS A 167 -24.44 -38.17 20.00
N LYS A 168 -24.11 -36.91 20.34
CA LYS A 168 -23.49 -36.36 21.59
C LYS A 168 -22.04 -36.76 21.92
N MET A 169 -21.11 -35.79 21.93
CA MET A 169 -20.63 -35.04 23.12
C MET A 169 -19.27 -34.34 22.84
N THR A 170 -19.17 -33.06 23.27
CA THR A 170 -17.97 -32.31 23.73
C THR A 170 -16.67 -32.32 22.91
N SER A 171 -16.27 -31.14 22.40
CA SER A 171 -15.07 -30.44 22.91
C SER A 171 -14.91 -29.06 22.26
N ARG A 172 -14.64 -28.09 23.11
CA ARG A 172 -14.22 -26.71 22.88
C ARG A 172 -12.91 -26.62 22.07
N ALA A 173 -12.90 -25.84 20.99
CA ALA A 173 -11.69 -25.23 20.39
C ALA A 173 -12.13 -24.02 19.55
N GLN A 174 -12.15 -22.85 20.18
CA GLN A 174 -11.29 -21.71 19.81
C GLN A 174 -11.66 -21.03 18.50
N GLN A 175 -12.62 -20.12 18.62
CA GLN A 175 -12.57 -18.84 17.91
C GLN A 175 -11.27 -18.14 18.32
N THR A 176 -10.37 -17.89 17.37
CA THR A 176 -9.32 -16.87 17.52
C THR A 176 -9.31 -16.01 16.28
N SER A 177 -10.28 -15.10 16.23
CA SER A 177 -10.08 -13.80 15.59
C SER A 177 -9.06 -13.04 16.44
N THR A 178 -7.84 -12.89 15.96
CA THR A 178 -6.89 -11.93 16.52
C THR A 178 -6.74 -10.77 15.54
N PRO A 179 -7.17 -9.55 15.92
CA PRO A 179 -6.71 -8.35 15.26
C PRO A 179 -5.33 -8.05 15.85
N PHE A 180 -4.27 -8.19 15.04
CA PHE A 180 -2.94 -7.75 15.46
C PHE A 180 -2.89 -6.21 15.42
N ALA A 181 -3.43 -5.59 16.46
CA ALA A 181 -3.29 -4.17 16.72
C ALA A 181 -1.88 -3.92 17.27
N ALA A 182 -0.92 -3.68 16.38
CA ALA A 182 0.35 -3.08 16.74
C ALA A 182 0.11 -1.59 17.10
N LYS A 183 -0.13 -1.36 18.39
CA LYS A 183 -0.13 -0.04 19.02
C LYS A 183 1.30 0.50 19.10
N THR A 184 1.84 0.98 17.98
CA THR A 184 3.07 1.80 17.97
C THR A 184 3.09 2.86 16.88
N GLY A 185 1.91 3.40 16.51
CA GLY A 185 1.78 4.41 15.45
C GLY A 185 1.40 5.82 15.90
N LEU A 186 1.16 6.06 17.20
CA LEU A 186 0.57 7.33 17.66
C LEU A 186 1.60 8.38 18.17
N THR A 187 2.89 8.04 18.21
CA THR A 187 3.95 8.97 18.66
C THR A 187 4.79 9.57 17.54
N LEU A 188 4.58 9.19 16.27
CA LEU A 188 5.30 9.76 15.13
C LEU A 188 4.49 10.80 14.33
N LEU A 189 3.19 10.96 14.62
CA LEU A 189 2.33 11.96 13.99
C LEU A 189 2.09 13.19 14.87
N LYS A 190 2.99 13.45 15.84
CA LYS A 190 2.91 14.64 16.71
C LYS A 190 3.67 15.85 16.15
N GLU A 191 4.38 15.71 15.02
CA GLU A 191 5.19 16.80 14.44
C GLU A 191 4.75 17.28 13.05
N CYS A 192 3.66 16.74 12.46
CA CYS A 192 3.14 17.26 11.18
C CYS A 192 1.97 18.25 11.32
N CYS A 193 1.37 18.38 12.50
CA CYS A 193 0.28 19.34 12.76
C CYS A 193 0.72 20.42 13.74
N GLY A 194 1.65 21.28 13.29
CA GLY A 194 2.08 22.49 14.00
C GLY A 194 1.14 23.69 13.81
N PHE A 195 -0.14 23.48 13.52
CA PHE A 195 -1.15 24.55 13.52
C PHE A 195 -2.44 23.97 14.08
N THR A 196 -2.97 24.63 15.11
CA THR A 196 -4.28 24.39 15.71
C THR A 196 -5.37 24.45 14.63
N CYS A 197 -5.77 23.29 14.10
CA CYS A 197 -6.98 23.17 13.31
C CYS A 197 -8.09 22.69 14.25
N SER A 198 -8.77 23.64 14.90
CA SER A 198 -10.06 23.36 15.52
C SER A 198 -11.08 23.17 14.42
N ILE A 199 -11.54 21.93 14.24
CA ILE A 199 -12.71 21.61 13.44
C ILE A 199 -13.93 22.12 14.22
N MET A 200 -14.58 23.17 13.71
CA MET A 200 -16.03 23.40 13.88
C MET A 200 -16.73 22.84 12.65
#